data_AF-A0A934F551-F1
#
_entry.id   AF-A0A934F551-F1
#
_cell.length_a   1.000
_cell.length_b   1.000
_cell.length_c   1.000
_cell.angle_alpha   90.00
_cell.angle_beta   90.00
_cell.angle_gamma   90.00
#
_symmetry.space_group_name_H-M   'P 1'
#
loop_
_entity.id
_entity.type
_entity.pdbx_description
1 polymer ?
#
loop_
_entity_poly.entity_id
_entity_poly.type
_entity_poly.pdbx_seq_one_letter_code
_entity_poly.pdbx_strand_id
1 'polypeptide(L)'
;MEPTSIQQSGFRFPFGEESCEHEFKVLQDEYKRFYYNQSRFNTESLEEDVYLIVGRRGSGKTSLTKYFGFQERIKNAHSIDVDEPNIYSGILQGMAERPTTSADLAVIEVGKIWDYLIWSLIFDEFREKDSAIKAASLMVRKGTASHFVYDLLTGLLNKYVDESGRVAGDISATTSSPMFENAKAKVLEITRKEPVIVAIDTFERYNREDTAMMIVTAALIQRANEFNISYAHRGVHVKAFVSAEIFPHIKESIITNTTKFIRNPVYLRWKPKDLIRLIMWRFYRYMEERGHRIALHEPAWDNFSDILAKLWNPFFGEKVQNLRGGWERSFPYILRHTQMRPRQLVVICNQIARQAERSGKFPHFKEVPIPQIISECEYDLADEVLNSYDLIYPHVADIITALTNAPIIFKGNYLDQVAKRTSSAWAPGTYSTAAFRRVVAELGIVGKVRSKDETSMIIGADFEYAMQDRLTLTSDDECVIHPMFYSKLQVKKNGWIVYPFPDHEDYQPLLDENSR
;
A
#
# COMPACT_ATOMS: atom_id res chain seq x y z
N MET A 1 -43.84 -0.25 16.38
CA MET A 1 -42.50 -0.01 16.94
C MET A 1 -41.54 -0.88 16.15
N GLU A 2 -40.84 -0.29 15.18
CA GLU A 2 -39.74 -0.96 14.52
C GLU A 2 -38.68 -1.29 15.58
N PRO A 3 -38.03 -2.46 15.51
CA PRO A 3 -36.92 -2.74 16.41
C PRO A 3 -35.82 -1.74 16.10
N THR A 4 -35.53 -0.87 17.08
CA THR A 4 -34.31 -0.07 17.11
C THR A 4 -33.15 -1.05 16.92
N SER A 5 -32.54 -1.02 15.73
CA SER A 5 -31.36 -1.82 15.45
C SER A 5 -30.31 -1.44 16.48
N ILE A 6 -29.99 -2.36 17.38
CA ILE A 6 -28.80 -2.25 18.22
C ILE A 6 -27.65 -2.07 17.22
N GLN A 7 -27.08 -0.87 17.20
CA GLN A 7 -25.92 -0.55 16.39
C GLN A 7 -24.83 -1.49 16.90
N GLN A 8 -24.59 -2.59 16.18
CA GLN A 8 -23.56 -3.54 16.56
C GLN A 8 -22.23 -2.79 16.44
N SER A 9 -21.62 -2.47 17.58
CA SER A 9 -20.25 -1.97 17.61
C SER A 9 -19.32 -3.08 17.11
N GLY A 10 -18.41 -2.71 16.22
CA GLY A 10 -17.38 -3.60 15.70
C GLY A 10 -17.50 -4.02 14.25
N PHE A 11 -16.63 -4.95 13.85
CA PHE A 11 -16.53 -5.39 12.46
C PHE A 11 -17.80 -6.10 11.98
N ARG A 12 -18.25 -5.76 10.77
CA ARG A 12 -19.35 -6.46 10.11
C ARG A 12 -18.94 -7.89 9.76
N PHE A 13 -17.70 -8.06 9.31
CA PHE A 13 -17.14 -9.35 8.92
C PHE A 13 -16.06 -9.85 9.88
N PRO A 14 -15.89 -11.18 10.05
CA PRO A 14 -14.96 -11.76 11.02
C PRO A 14 -13.51 -11.27 10.92
N PHE A 15 -13.05 -10.92 9.72
CA PHE A 15 -11.67 -10.52 9.48
C PHE A 15 -11.51 -9.04 9.08
N GLY A 16 -12.53 -8.21 9.37
CA GLY A 16 -12.57 -6.79 9.02
C GLY A 16 -13.17 -6.51 7.65
N GLU A 17 -13.21 -5.23 7.26
CA GLU A 17 -13.79 -4.81 5.98
C GLU A 17 -12.76 -4.91 4.84
N GLU A 18 -13.24 -4.76 3.60
CA GLU A 18 -12.42 -4.86 2.39
C GLU A 18 -11.48 -3.65 2.20
N SER A 19 -11.75 -2.52 2.87
CA SER A 19 -10.93 -1.32 2.79
C SER A 19 -10.92 -0.53 4.10
N CYS A 20 -9.86 0.27 4.31
CA CYS A 20 -9.71 1.09 5.52
C CYS A 20 -10.81 2.15 5.63
N GLU A 21 -11.26 2.70 4.50
CA GLU A 21 -12.31 3.71 4.42
C GLU A 21 -13.65 3.12 4.88
N HIS A 22 -13.93 1.86 4.49
CA HIS A 22 -15.10 1.13 4.98
C HIS A 22 -14.98 0.81 6.46
N GLU A 23 -13.80 0.35 6.94
CA GLU A 23 -13.58 0.10 8.37
C GLU A 23 -13.80 1.37 9.19
N PHE A 24 -13.26 2.51 8.77
CA PHE A 24 -13.42 3.76 9.49
C PHE A 24 -14.87 4.25 9.49
N LYS A 25 -15.60 4.05 8.38
CA LYS A 25 -17.03 4.39 8.30
C LYS A 25 -17.88 3.55 9.26
N VAL A 26 -17.53 2.27 9.45
CA VAL A 26 -18.24 1.34 10.33
C VAL A 26 -17.86 1.53 11.80
N LEU A 27 -16.55 1.62 12.09
CA LEU A 27 -16.01 1.64 13.44
C LEU A 27 -15.91 3.05 14.06
N GLN A 28 -15.79 4.09 13.24
CA GLN A 28 -15.67 5.49 13.68
C GLN A 28 -14.58 5.64 14.77
N ASP A 29 -14.93 6.20 15.92
CA ASP A 29 -14.03 6.43 17.05
C ASP A 29 -13.45 5.13 17.65
N GLU A 30 -14.13 3.99 17.45
CA GLU A 30 -13.65 2.70 17.92
C GLU A 30 -12.53 2.13 17.05
N TYR A 31 -12.21 2.72 15.88
CA TYR A 31 -11.19 2.19 14.97
C TYR A 31 -9.85 1.88 15.65
N LYS A 32 -9.40 2.73 16.58
CA LYS A 32 -8.18 2.53 17.39
C LYS A 32 -8.17 1.16 18.09
N ARG A 33 -9.34 0.71 18.59
CA ARG A 33 -9.51 -0.53 19.35
C ARG A 33 -9.32 -1.79 18.49
N PHE A 34 -9.54 -1.68 17.19
CA PHE A 34 -9.43 -2.80 16.23
C PHE A 34 -8.14 -2.77 15.42
N TYR A 35 -7.44 -1.63 15.43
CA TYR A 35 -6.19 -1.48 14.72
C TYR A 35 -5.11 -2.40 15.30
N TYR A 36 -4.43 -3.16 14.43
CA TYR A 36 -3.30 -3.99 14.83
C TYR A 36 -2.03 -3.14 14.95
N ASN A 37 -1.74 -2.70 16.18
CA ASN A 37 -0.69 -1.71 16.46
C ASN A 37 0.74 -2.29 16.58
N GLN A 38 0.93 -3.61 16.63
CA GLN A 38 2.23 -4.25 16.84
C GLN A 38 3.03 -4.50 15.55
N SER A 39 2.57 -3.99 14.40
CA SER A 39 3.33 -4.07 13.16
C SER A 39 4.61 -3.25 13.23
N ARG A 40 5.71 -3.77 12.66
CA ARG A 40 6.98 -3.03 12.54
C ARG A 40 6.81 -1.69 11.82
N PHE A 41 5.92 -1.62 10.83
CA PHE A 41 5.71 -0.39 10.04
C PHE A 41 5.22 0.77 10.90
N ASN A 42 4.45 0.49 11.95
CA ASN A 42 3.94 1.50 12.85
C ASN A 42 5.08 2.18 13.61
N THR A 43 6.07 1.39 14.02
CA THR A 43 7.25 1.87 14.73
C THR A 43 8.21 2.57 13.76
N GLU A 44 8.59 1.88 12.68
CA GLU A 44 9.54 2.39 11.67
C GLU A 44 9.06 3.69 11.02
N SER A 45 7.78 3.82 10.70
CA SER A 45 7.25 5.03 10.05
C SER A 45 7.24 6.27 10.95
N LEU A 46 7.33 6.10 12.27
CA LEU A 46 7.38 7.19 13.25
C LEU A 46 8.80 7.69 13.53
N GLU A 47 9.84 7.04 13.00
CA GLU A 47 11.22 7.54 13.15
C GLU A 47 11.38 8.92 12.47
N GLU A 48 12.25 9.76 13.04
CA GLU A 48 12.40 11.16 12.60
C GLU A 48 12.95 11.29 11.17
N ASP A 49 13.81 10.37 10.77
CA ASP A 49 14.48 10.35 9.46
C ASP A 49 13.67 9.64 8.37
N VAL A 50 12.57 8.99 8.73
CA VAL A 50 11.66 8.34 7.79
C VAL A 50 10.63 9.35 7.29
N TYR A 51 10.60 9.59 5.99
CA TYR A 51 9.63 10.48 5.35
C TYR A 51 8.96 9.84 4.13
N LEU A 52 9.49 8.73 3.64
CA LEU A 52 9.03 8.06 2.43
C LEU A 52 8.52 6.68 2.78
N ILE A 53 7.24 6.44 2.52
CA ILE A 53 6.58 5.16 2.78
C ILE A 53 6.09 4.61 1.45
N VAL A 54 6.58 3.44 1.04
CA VAL A 54 6.28 2.86 -0.27
C VAL A 54 5.45 1.59 -0.10
N GLY A 55 4.29 1.52 -0.76
CA GLY A 55 3.38 0.39 -0.61
C GLY A 55 2.48 0.16 -1.82
N ARG A 56 2.27 -1.11 -2.17
CA ARG A 56 1.33 -1.50 -3.22
C ARG A 56 -0.11 -1.16 -2.83
N ARG A 57 -1.02 -1.12 -3.80
CA ARG A 57 -2.46 -1.02 -3.50
C ARG A 57 -2.90 -2.17 -2.58
N GLY A 58 -3.59 -1.87 -1.49
CA GLY A 58 -4.02 -2.87 -0.50
C GLY A 58 -2.94 -3.29 0.52
N SER A 59 -1.77 -2.62 0.56
CA SER A 59 -0.71 -2.89 1.55
C SER A 59 -0.93 -2.22 2.93
N GLY A 60 -2.00 -1.42 3.09
CA GLY A 60 -2.31 -0.74 4.35
C GLY A 60 -1.74 0.68 4.51
N LYS A 61 -1.48 1.41 3.40
CA LYS A 61 -1.04 2.83 3.44
C LYS A 61 -2.02 3.71 4.20
N THR A 62 -3.28 3.74 3.78
CA THR A 62 -4.36 4.50 4.46
C THR A 62 -4.54 4.09 5.92
N SER A 63 -4.43 2.80 6.24
CA SER A 63 -4.51 2.35 7.64
C SER A 63 -3.36 2.90 8.49
N LEU A 64 -2.17 3.06 7.90
CA LEU A 64 -1.03 3.67 8.56
C LEU A 64 -1.16 5.19 8.69
N THR A 65 -1.76 5.90 7.72
CA THR A 65 -2.06 7.34 7.88
C THR A 65 -3.02 7.56 9.05
N LYS A 66 -4.06 6.74 9.18
CA LYS A 66 -4.99 6.80 10.33
C LYS A 66 -4.31 6.52 11.65
N TYR A 67 -3.36 5.57 11.69
CA TYR A 67 -2.59 5.26 12.89
C TYR A 67 -1.85 6.47 13.47
N PHE A 68 -1.33 7.38 12.63
CA PHE A 68 -0.67 8.59 13.11
C PHE A 68 -1.58 9.50 13.96
N GLY A 69 -2.89 9.44 13.77
CA GLY A 69 -3.86 10.20 14.56
C GLY A 69 -4.07 9.68 15.99
N PHE A 70 -3.67 8.44 16.28
CA PHE A 70 -3.92 7.83 17.59
C PHE A 70 -2.72 7.04 18.16
N GLN A 71 -1.56 7.14 17.51
CA GLN A 71 -0.30 6.61 18.01
C GLN A 71 0.10 7.28 19.34
N GLU A 72 0.87 6.57 20.17
CA GLU A 72 1.24 7.03 21.53
C GLU A 72 2.75 7.26 21.70
N ARG A 73 3.54 7.00 20.65
CA ARG A 73 5.01 7.10 20.68
C ARG A 73 5.47 8.55 20.65
N ILE A 74 4.93 9.36 19.74
CA ILE A 74 5.13 10.81 19.68
C ILE A 74 4.01 11.44 20.50
N LYS A 75 4.30 11.78 21.75
CA LYS A 75 3.31 12.28 22.71
C LYS A 75 2.70 13.60 22.23
N ASN A 76 1.38 13.73 22.39
CA ASN A 76 0.60 14.91 22.00
C ASN A 76 0.75 15.30 20.52
N ALA A 77 1.05 14.34 19.65
CA ALA A 77 1.18 14.64 18.24
C ALA A 77 -0.19 14.93 17.60
N HIS A 78 -0.25 16.01 16.83
CA HIS A 78 -1.30 16.30 15.89
C HIS A 78 -1.05 15.50 14.60
N SER A 79 -2.12 15.07 13.93
CA SER A 79 -2.04 14.35 12.66
C SER A 79 -2.87 15.06 11.61
N ILE A 80 -2.24 15.46 10.52
CA ILE A 80 -2.88 16.02 9.34
C ILE A 80 -2.81 14.96 8.25
N ASP A 81 -3.95 14.40 7.88
CA ASP A 81 -4.08 13.41 6.81
C ASP A 81 -4.55 14.10 5.53
N VAL A 82 -3.76 13.95 4.47
CA VAL A 82 -3.96 14.61 3.17
C VAL A 82 -4.17 13.53 2.12
N ASP A 83 -5.43 13.17 1.91
CA ASP A 83 -5.88 12.13 0.97
C ASP A 83 -6.74 12.76 -0.14
N GLU A 84 -6.14 13.69 -0.90
CA GLU A 84 -6.87 14.48 -1.88
C GLU A 84 -6.30 14.42 -3.28
N PRO A 85 -6.97 13.69 -4.19
CA PRO A 85 -6.79 13.78 -5.63
C PRO A 85 -6.69 15.20 -6.18
N ASN A 86 -7.49 16.10 -5.59
CA ASN A 86 -7.63 17.47 -6.04
C ASN A 86 -6.32 18.28 -5.89
N ILE A 87 -5.44 17.87 -4.96
CA ILE A 87 -4.12 18.49 -4.83
C ILE A 87 -3.30 18.28 -6.06
N TYR A 88 -3.20 17.02 -6.44
CA TYR A 88 -2.43 16.61 -7.58
C TYR A 88 -3.03 17.18 -8.86
N SER A 89 -4.35 17.11 -9.06
CA SER A 89 -4.99 17.66 -10.25
C SER A 89 -4.79 19.17 -10.39
N GLY A 90 -4.87 19.94 -9.30
CA GLY A 90 -4.60 21.38 -9.31
C GLY A 90 -3.16 21.70 -9.71
N ILE A 91 -2.18 21.03 -9.10
CA ILE A 91 -0.77 21.21 -9.46
C ILE A 91 -0.51 20.79 -10.92
N LEU A 92 -1.10 19.66 -11.35
CA LEU A 92 -0.98 19.14 -12.71
C LEU A 92 -1.56 20.10 -13.75
N GLN A 93 -2.72 20.70 -13.48
CA GLN A 93 -3.31 21.70 -14.38
C GLN A 93 -2.36 22.90 -14.53
N GLY A 94 -1.83 23.42 -13.43
CA GLY A 94 -0.86 24.52 -13.45
C GLY A 94 0.48 24.16 -14.12
N MET A 95 0.82 22.87 -14.19
CA MET A 95 1.98 22.37 -14.94
C MET A 95 1.68 22.17 -16.44
N ALA A 96 0.50 21.66 -16.79
CA ALA A 96 0.11 21.40 -18.17
C ALA A 96 0.08 22.67 -19.02
N GLU A 97 -0.19 23.81 -18.39
CA GLU A 97 -0.14 25.14 -19.00
C GLU A 97 1.31 25.64 -19.26
N ARG A 98 2.35 24.86 -18.92
CA ARG A 98 3.76 25.26 -19.02
C ARG A 98 4.60 24.28 -19.85
N PRO A 99 5.23 24.73 -20.95
CA PRO A 99 6.33 24.00 -21.55
C PRO A 99 7.57 24.16 -20.65
N THR A 100 7.85 23.17 -19.81
CA THR A 100 9.08 23.15 -18.99
C THR A 100 10.26 22.66 -19.82
N THR A 101 11.39 23.37 -19.73
CA THR A 101 12.61 23.07 -20.52
C THR A 101 13.41 21.90 -19.94
N SER A 102 13.23 21.56 -18.65
CA SER A 102 13.83 20.38 -18.00
C SER A 102 13.01 19.88 -16.80
N ALA A 103 13.04 18.55 -16.56
CA ALA A 103 12.36 17.92 -15.45
C ALA A 103 12.88 18.37 -14.08
N ASP A 104 14.20 18.59 -13.94
CA ASP A 104 14.80 19.05 -12.67
C ASP A 104 14.28 20.43 -12.25
N LEU A 105 14.20 21.38 -13.18
CA LEU A 105 13.65 22.71 -12.90
C LEU A 105 12.16 22.62 -12.52
N ALA A 106 11.40 21.78 -13.21
CA ALA A 106 9.99 21.55 -12.89
C ALA A 106 9.83 20.98 -11.47
N VAL A 107 10.66 20.02 -11.08
CA VAL A 107 10.68 19.44 -9.72
C VAL A 107 10.99 20.50 -8.66
N ILE A 108 11.94 21.40 -8.92
CA ILE A 108 12.28 22.50 -8.00
C ILE A 108 11.09 23.46 -7.83
N GLU A 109 10.46 23.86 -8.93
CA GLU A 109 9.33 24.80 -8.89
C GLU A 109 8.09 24.21 -8.22
N VAL A 110 7.74 22.96 -8.56
CA VAL A 110 6.65 22.25 -7.87
C VAL A 110 6.98 22.02 -6.40
N GLY A 111 8.26 21.85 -6.07
CA GLY A 111 8.72 21.77 -4.68
C GLY A 111 8.33 22.99 -3.85
N LYS A 112 8.40 24.21 -4.41
CA LYS A 112 7.97 25.43 -3.70
C LYS A 112 6.47 25.44 -3.42
N ILE A 113 5.67 24.89 -4.34
CA ILE A 113 4.23 24.73 -4.14
C ILE A 113 3.98 23.79 -2.96
N TRP A 114 4.64 22.62 -2.94
CA TRP A 114 4.54 21.68 -1.82
C TRP A 114 4.97 22.29 -0.48
N ASP A 115 6.06 23.06 -0.45
CA ASP A 115 6.53 23.74 0.77
C ASP A 115 5.47 24.69 1.33
N TYR A 116 4.92 25.54 0.46
CA TYR A 116 3.85 26.45 0.85
C TYR A 116 2.57 25.73 1.29
N LEU A 117 2.16 24.65 0.60
CA LEU A 117 0.99 23.85 0.96
C LEU A 117 1.15 23.19 2.33
N ILE A 118 2.30 22.56 2.58
CA ILE A 118 2.58 21.87 3.86
C ILE A 118 2.55 22.88 5.01
N TRP A 119 3.22 24.03 4.88
CA TRP A 119 3.17 25.06 5.91
C TRP A 119 1.77 25.63 6.11
N SER A 120 1.00 25.83 5.03
CA SER A 120 -0.37 26.32 5.12
C SER A 120 -1.28 25.37 5.89
N LEU A 121 -1.14 24.05 5.66
CA LEU A 121 -1.84 23.01 6.42
C LEU A 121 -1.49 23.06 7.91
N ILE A 122 -0.20 23.18 8.22
CA ILE A 122 0.27 23.27 9.61
C ILE A 122 -0.25 24.57 10.27
N PHE A 123 -0.28 25.69 9.55
CA PHE A 123 -0.82 26.95 10.08
C PHE A 123 -2.31 26.84 10.39
N ASP A 124 -3.09 26.17 9.55
CA ASP A 124 -4.51 25.99 9.85
C ASP A 124 -4.74 25.13 11.10
N GLU A 125 -3.96 24.06 11.28
CA GLU A 125 -4.02 23.20 12.47
C GLU A 125 -3.74 23.97 13.77
N PHE A 126 -2.73 24.86 13.76
CA PHE A 126 -2.33 25.62 14.95
C PHE A 126 -2.92 27.04 15.02
N ARG A 127 -3.86 27.40 14.16
CA ARG A 127 -4.37 28.79 14.03
C ARG A 127 -4.96 29.38 15.31
N GLU A 128 -5.54 28.56 16.18
CA GLU A 128 -6.16 29.05 17.41
C GLU A 128 -5.16 29.14 18.59
N LYS A 129 -3.91 28.72 18.38
CA LYS A 129 -2.86 28.72 19.41
C LYS A 129 -2.06 30.03 19.44
N ASP A 130 -2.01 30.77 18.34
CA ASP A 130 -1.25 32.02 18.24
C ASP A 130 -1.84 32.97 17.18
N SER A 131 -1.85 34.28 17.47
CA SER A 131 -2.43 35.29 16.58
C SER A 131 -1.63 35.52 15.29
N ALA A 132 -0.31 35.32 15.30
CA ALA A 132 0.53 35.39 14.11
C ALA A 132 0.26 34.19 13.19
N ILE A 133 0.09 33.00 13.77
CA ILE A 133 -0.33 31.80 13.01
C ILE A 133 -1.71 32.04 12.41
N LYS A 134 -2.65 32.58 13.19
CA LYS A 134 -3.99 32.94 12.71
C LYS A 134 -3.95 33.94 11.56
N ALA A 135 -3.10 34.95 11.62
CA ALA A 135 -2.94 35.92 10.54
C ALA A 135 -2.42 35.27 9.25
N ALA A 136 -1.44 34.36 9.37
CA ALA A 136 -0.93 33.59 8.24
C ALA A 136 -1.98 32.61 7.68
N SER A 137 -2.80 31.99 8.54
CA SER A 137 -3.87 31.07 8.12
C SER A 137 -5.07 31.80 7.49
N LEU A 138 -5.34 33.05 7.89
CA LEU A 138 -6.45 33.85 7.38
C LEU A 138 -6.23 34.36 5.95
N MET A 139 -4.99 34.40 5.46
CA MET A 139 -4.71 34.59 4.03
C MET A 139 -5.24 33.45 3.15
N VAL A 140 -5.80 32.39 3.74
CA VAL A 140 -6.02 31.08 3.11
C VAL A 140 -7.48 30.55 3.20
N ARG A 141 -8.45 31.26 3.81
CA ARG A 141 -9.79 30.67 4.14
C ARG A 141 -10.87 30.69 3.02
N LYS A 142 -11.80 29.72 2.93
CA LYS A 142 -12.60 29.00 3.99
C LYS A 142 -12.94 27.51 3.67
N GLY A 143 -12.75 26.56 4.62
CA GLY A 143 -13.36 25.22 4.53
C GLY A 143 -12.84 24.17 5.54
N THR A 144 -13.30 22.92 5.44
CA THR A 144 -12.62 21.71 6.01
C THR A 144 -11.22 21.57 5.40
N ALA A 145 -10.29 20.77 5.95
CA ALA A 145 -8.96 20.57 5.37
C ALA A 145 -9.01 20.30 3.84
N SER A 146 -10.05 19.60 3.38
CA SER A 146 -10.29 19.33 1.98
C SER A 146 -10.82 20.46 1.12
N HIS A 147 -11.74 21.27 1.64
CA HIS A 147 -12.16 22.48 0.95
C HIS A 147 -11.06 23.55 1.00
N PHE A 148 -10.32 23.60 2.11
CA PHE A 148 -9.17 24.49 2.32
C PHE A 148 -8.08 24.22 1.30
N VAL A 149 -7.71 22.97 1.08
CA VAL A 149 -6.70 22.58 0.11
C VAL A 149 -7.10 22.96 -1.32
N TYR A 150 -8.34 22.66 -1.73
CA TYR A 150 -8.84 23.01 -3.05
C TYR A 150 -8.95 24.53 -3.24
N ASP A 151 -9.46 25.26 -2.26
CA ASP A 151 -9.56 26.73 -2.29
C ASP A 151 -8.18 27.38 -2.25
N LEU A 152 -7.23 26.78 -1.53
CA LEU A 152 -5.85 27.23 -1.48
C LEU A 152 -5.14 27.02 -2.82
N LEU A 153 -5.34 25.88 -3.45
CA LEU A 153 -4.79 25.59 -4.77
C LEU A 153 -5.45 26.41 -5.86
N THR A 154 -6.78 26.52 -5.85
CA THR A 154 -7.53 27.38 -6.78
C THR A 154 -7.15 28.83 -6.57
N GLY A 155 -6.99 29.27 -5.32
CA GLY A 155 -6.50 30.60 -4.96
C GLY A 155 -5.04 30.81 -5.38
N LEU A 156 -4.16 29.84 -5.20
CA LEU A 156 -2.77 29.88 -5.65
C LEU A 156 -2.68 29.96 -7.17
N LEU A 157 -3.43 29.11 -7.88
CA LEU A 157 -3.47 29.05 -9.33
C LEU A 157 -4.08 30.33 -9.89
N ASN A 158 -5.21 30.80 -9.36
CA ASN A 158 -5.85 32.04 -9.84
C ASN A 158 -5.09 33.32 -9.47
N LYS A 159 -4.32 33.34 -8.36
CA LYS A 159 -3.62 34.54 -7.88
C LYS A 159 -2.19 34.64 -8.38
N TYR A 160 -1.52 33.53 -8.64
CA TYR A 160 -0.09 33.51 -8.95
C TYR A 160 0.24 32.93 -10.33
N VAL A 161 -0.76 32.49 -11.11
CA VAL A 161 -0.60 32.25 -12.56
C VAL A 161 -0.98 33.56 -13.25
N ASP A 162 0.03 34.38 -13.57
CA ASP A 162 -0.13 35.49 -14.51
C ASP A 162 -0.18 34.95 -15.95
N GLU A 163 -0.57 35.79 -16.93
CA GLU A 163 -0.56 35.44 -18.37
C GLU A 163 0.84 34.98 -18.88
N SER A 164 1.88 35.13 -18.05
CA SER A 164 3.26 34.72 -18.32
C SER A 164 3.69 33.41 -17.62
N GLY A 165 2.84 32.80 -16.79
CA GLY A 165 3.03 31.51 -16.14
C GLY A 165 4.00 31.47 -14.94
N ARG A 166 4.32 32.61 -14.31
CA ARG A 166 5.38 32.71 -13.27
C ARG A 166 4.88 32.55 -11.83
N VAL A 167 4.45 31.35 -11.46
CA VAL A 167 4.06 31.02 -10.06
C VAL A 167 5.23 31.06 -9.06
N ALA A 168 6.46 30.85 -9.55
CA ALA A 168 7.67 30.72 -8.75
C ALA A 168 8.03 31.95 -7.91
N GLY A 169 7.91 33.15 -8.50
CA GLY A 169 8.38 34.39 -7.92
C GLY A 169 7.54 34.82 -6.72
N ASP A 170 6.23 34.75 -6.88
CA ASP A 170 5.28 35.27 -5.88
C ASP A 170 5.04 34.30 -4.73
N ILE A 171 5.08 32.98 -4.97
CA ILE A 171 5.11 31.99 -3.88
C ILE A 171 6.39 32.16 -3.06
N SER A 172 7.54 32.36 -3.71
CA SER A 172 8.81 32.60 -3.01
C SER A 172 8.76 33.89 -2.19
N ALA A 173 8.14 34.95 -2.73
CA ALA A 173 7.95 36.21 -2.00
C ALA A 173 7.00 36.05 -0.80
N THR A 174 5.93 35.26 -0.95
CA THR A 174 4.96 35.01 0.12
C THR A 174 5.56 34.16 1.24
N THR A 175 6.22 33.05 0.89
CA THR A 175 6.92 32.17 1.86
C THR A 175 8.06 32.90 2.57
N SER A 176 8.73 33.84 1.89
CA SER A 176 9.77 34.69 2.49
C SER A 176 9.23 35.94 3.20
N SER A 177 7.91 36.13 3.25
CA SER A 177 7.34 37.31 3.89
C SER A 177 7.58 37.26 5.41
N PRO A 178 7.83 38.41 6.07
CA PRO A 178 8.05 38.45 7.52
C PRO A 178 6.90 37.84 8.32
N MET A 179 5.67 37.93 7.81
CA MET A 179 4.49 37.34 8.43
C MET A 179 4.56 35.80 8.40
N PHE A 180 4.90 35.22 7.25
CA PHE A 180 4.99 33.77 7.06
C PHE A 180 6.13 33.18 7.90
N GLU A 181 7.31 33.80 7.87
CA GLU A 181 8.46 33.38 8.69
C GLU A 181 8.20 33.52 10.19
N ASN A 182 7.49 34.57 10.62
CA ASN A 182 7.09 34.71 12.03
C ASN A 182 6.10 33.61 12.45
N ALA A 183 5.09 33.30 11.61
CA ALA A 183 4.15 32.21 11.88
C ALA A 183 4.86 30.86 11.94
N LYS A 184 5.80 30.59 11.03
CA LYS A 184 6.65 29.40 11.03
C LYS A 184 7.50 29.29 12.30
N ALA A 185 8.13 30.38 12.72
CA ALA A 185 8.88 30.41 13.98
C ALA A 185 7.99 30.06 15.19
N LYS A 186 6.77 30.60 15.24
CA LYS A 186 5.78 30.32 16.30
C LYS A 186 5.29 28.88 16.29
N VAL A 187 4.96 28.33 15.13
CA VAL A 187 4.64 26.89 15.00
C VAL A 187 5.78 26.03 15.52
N LEU A 188 7.02 26.37 15.18
CA LEU A 188 8.18 25.61 15.60
C LEU A 188 8.52 25.76 17.10
N GLU A 189 7.95 26.75 17.79
CA GLU A 189 7.97 26.84 19.26
C GLU A 189 6.92 25.90 19.87
N ILE A 190 5.72 25.84 19.28
CA ILE A 190 4.60 25.00 19.73
C ILE A 190 4.91 23.51 19.51
N THR A 191 5.37 23.15 18.31
CA THR A 191 5.58 21.76 17.88
C THR A 191 6.68 21.02 18.64
N ARG A 192 7.53 21.73 19.38
CA ARG A 192 8.44 21.11 20.37
C ARG A 192 7.71 20.41 21.52
N LYS A 193 6.47 20.83 21.81
CA LYS A 193 5.62 20.27 22.89
C LYS A 193 4.42 19.50 22.35
N GLU A 194 3.90 19.95 21.20
CA GLU A 194 2.74 19.38 20.50
C GLU A 194 3.16 19.07 19.05
N PRO A 195 3.94 18.00 18.80
CA PRO A 195 4.46 17.68 17.47
C PRO A 195 3.34 17.54 16.43
N VAL A 196 3.67 17.64 15.15
CA VAL A 196 2.73 17.46 14.05
C VAL A 196 3.29 16.48 13.03
N ILE A 197 2.43 15.56 12.58
CA ILE A 197 2.70 14.61 11.51
C ILE A 197 1.78 14.97 10.34
N VAL A 198 2.36 15.37 9.21
CA VAL A 198 1.64 15.61 7.95
C VAL A 198 1.82 14.38 7.07
N ALA A 199 0.77 13.57 6.95
CA ALA A 199 0.74 12.41 6.07
C ALA A 199 0.09 12.79 4.75
N ILE A 200 0.83 12.62 3.64
CA ILE A 200 0.35 12.93 2.29
C ILE A 200 0.29 11.63 1.52
N ASP A 201 -0.93 11.16 1.25
CA ASP A 201 -1.16 9.99 0.39
C ASP A 201 -1.19 10.41 -1.08
N THR A 202 -0.52 9.62 -1.91
CA THR A 202 -0.40 9.90 -3.35
C THR A 202 -1.52 9.21 -4.12
N PHE A 203 -1.92 9.87 -5.21
CA PHE A 203 -3.09 9.54 -6.00
C PHE A 203 -3.10 8.09 -6.53
N GLU A 204 -4.06 7.21 -6.16
CA GLU A 204 -4.07 5.79 -6.60
C GLU A 204 -4.10 5.56 -8.13
N ARG A 205 -4.42 6.57 -8.94
CA ARG A 205 -4.61 6.44 -10.40
C ARG A 205 -3.41 7.01 -11.15
N TYR A 206 -2.43 6.17 -11.45
CA TYR A 206 -1.18 6.60 -12.07
C TYR A 206 -1.08 6.27 -13.55
N ASN A 207 -0.76 7.26 -14.38
CA ASN A 207 -0.27 7.03 -15.74
C ASN A 207 1.25 7.25 -15.77
N ARG A 208 2.02 6.22 -16.13
CA ARG A 208 3.49 6.32 -16.24
C ARG A 208 3.96 7.24 -17.37
N GLU A 209 3.10 7.48 -18.36
CA GLU A 209 3.37 8.40 -19.47
C GLU A 209 3.09 9.85 -19.07
N ASP A 210 2.38 10.06 -17.95
CA ASP A 210 2.17 11.38 -17.37
C ASP A 210 3.43 11.84 -16.63
N THR A 211 4.31 12.49 -17.38
CA THR A 211 5.56 13.07 -16.86
C THR A 211 5.29 14.12 -15.80
N ALA A 212 4.18 14.87 -15.90
CA ALA A 212 3.83 15.87 -14.90
C ALA A 212 3.52 15.20 -13.56
N MET A 213 2.76 14.10 -13.56
CA MET A 213 2.47 13.34 -12.34
C MET A 213 3.73 12.79 -11.67
N MET A 214 4.66 12.25 -12.47
CA MET A 214 5.95 11.79 -11.94
C MET A 214 6.77 12.94 -11.35
N ILE A 215 6.76 14.13 -11.98
CA ILE A 215 7.41 15.34 -11.45
C ILE A 215 6.77 15.80 -10.14
N VAL A 216 5.44 15.88 -10.05
CA VAL A 216 4.74 16.30 -8.84
C VAL A 216 5.06 15.38 -7.66
N THR A 217 5.07 14.07 -7.92
CA THR A 217 5.39 13.06 -6.90
C THR A 217 6.86 13.11 -6.52
N ALA A 218 7.78 13.26 -7.49
CA ALA A 218 9.21 13.44 -7.22
C ALA A 218 9.47 14.69 -6.37
N ALA A 219 8.81 15.82 -6.69
CA ALA A 219 8.89 17.05 -5.91
C ALA A 219 8.41 16.86 -4.48
N LEU A 220 7.29 16.14 -4.27
CA LEU A 220 6.82 15.79 -2.94
C LEU A 220 7.87 14.99 -2.16
N ILE A 221 8.45 13.95 -2.76
CA ILE A 221 9.49 13.12 -2.11
C ILE A 221 10.69 13.98 -1.71
N GLN A 222 11.18 14.84 -2.61
CA GLN A 222 12.32 15.71 -2.34
C GLN A 222 11.99 16.72 -1.22
N ARG A 223 10.80 17.33 -1.25
CA ARG A 223 10.38 18.29 -0.21
C ARG A 223 10.18 17.62 1.13
N ALA A 224 9.55 16.45 1.20
CA ALA A 224 9.38 15.70 2.43
C ALA A 224 10.73 15.35 3.07
N ASN A 225 11.72 14.95 2.27
CA ASN A 225 13.09 14.74 2.75
C ASN A 225 13.68 16.02 3.37
N GLU A 226 13.61 17.14 2.66
CA GLU A 226 14.18 18.42 3.13
C GLU A 226 13.46 18.96 4.37
N PHE A 227 12.14 18.78 4.48
CA PHE A 227 11.35 19.12 5.67
C PHE A 227 11.83 18.34 6.89
N ASN A 228 11.94 17.02 6.79
CA ASN A 228 12.32 16.21 7.95
C ASN A 228 13.78 16.48 8.38
N ILE A 229 14.70 16.71 7.45
CA ILE A 229 16.06 17.18 7.80
C ILE A 229 15.99 18.46 8.63
N SER A 230 15.16 19.41 8.20
CA SER A 230 15.14 20.77 8.73
C SER A 230 14.32 20.90 10.02
N TYR A 231 13.27 20.09 10.19
CA TYR A 231 12.24 20.35 11.20
C TYR A 231 11.78 19.13 12.01
N ALA A 232 12.17 17.89 11.69
CA ALA A 232 11.75 16.71 12.46
C ALA A 232 12.20 16.81 13.93
N HIS A 233 13.44 17.23 14.17
CA HIS A 233 13.97 17.50 15.51
C HIS A 233 13.27 18.64 16.28
N ARG A 234 12.39 19.39 15.60
CA ARG A 234 11.54 20.45 16.18
C ARG A 234 10.08 20.02 16.28
N GLY A 235 9.77 18.75 16.01
CA GLY A 235 8.43 18.17 16.08
C GLY A 235 7.57 18.38 14.85
N VAL A 236 8.14 18.67 13.67
CA VAL A 236 7.39 18.73 12.41
C VAL A 236 7.85 17.59 11.51
N HIS A 237 6.96 16.62 11.29
CA HIS A 237 7.24 15.43 10.49
C HIS A 237 6.37 15.41 9.23
N VAL A 238 6.97 15.14 8.08
CA VAL A 238 6.24 14.98 6.80
C VAL A 238 6.42 13.55 6.31
N LYS A 239 5.32 12.84 6.05
CA LYS A 239 5.31 11.45 5.60
C LYS A 239 4.63 11.37 4.23
N ALA A 240 5.42 11.22 3.18
CA ALA A 240 4.96 11.01 1.81
C ALA A 240 4.76 9.51 1.55
N PHE A 241 3.53 9.13 1.24
CA PHE A 241 3.18 7.76 0.85
C PHE A 241 3.21 7.66 -0.66
N VAL A 242 3.89 6.65 -1.21
CA VAL A 242 4.02 6.44 -2.67
C VAL A 242 3.63 5.02 -3.04
N SER A 243 2.88 4.90 -4.14
CA SER A 243 2.58 3.60 -4.74
C SER A 243 3.87 2.88 -5.16
N ALA A 244 3.98 1.61 -4.78
CA ALA A 244 5.13 0.79 -5.18
C ALA A 244 5.13 0.47 -6.69
N GLU A 245 3.97 0.60 -7.34
CA GLU A 245 3.79 0.40 -8.78
C GLU A 245 4.51 1.49 -9.61
N ILE A 246 4.50 2.75 -9.16
CA ILE A 246 5.16 3.87 -9.83
C ILE A 246 6.51 4.28 -9.25
N PHE A 247 6.76 4.00 -7.96
CA PHE A 247 7.96 4.47 -7.28
C PHE A 247 9.28 4.14 -8.01
N PRO A 248 9.49 2.93 -8.56
CA PRO A 248 10.74 2.64 -9.25
C PRO A 248 10.89 3.47 -10.52
N HIS A 249 9.79 3.79 -11.24
CA HIS A 249 9.86 4.67 -12.40
C HIS A 249 10.30 6.08 -11.99
N ILE A 250 9.73 6.66 -10.93
CA ILE A 250 10.15 7.97 -10.42
C ILE A 250 11.62 7.97 -10.01
N LYS A 251 12.05 6.92 -9.29
CA LYS A 251 13.43 6.74 -8.83
C LYS A 251 14.41 6.61 -10.00
N GLU A 252 14.02 5.93 -11.07
CA GLU A 252 14.85 5.65 -12.24
C GLU A 252 14.89 6.81 -13.24
N SER A 253 13.79 7.55 -13.44
CA SER A 253 13.66 8.50 -14.55
C SER A 253 13.57 9.98 -14.16
N ILE A 254 13.11 10.32 -12.95
CA ILE A 254 12.87 11.73 -12.56
C ILE A 254 13.81 12.21 -11.46
N ILE A 255 14.06 11.40 -10.42
CA ILE A 255 14.91 11.81 -9.30
C ILE A 255 16.38 11.63 -9.69
N THR A 256 17.04 12.72 -10.08
CA THR A 256 18.44 12.72 -10.54
C THR A 256 19.46 12.39 -9.45
N ASN A 257 19.16 12.66 -8.17
CA ASN A 257 20.05 12.31 -7.04
C ASN A 257 19.31 11.47 -5.98
N THR A 258 19.17 10.18 -6.27
CA THR A 258 18.50 9.23 -5.38
C THR A 258 19.18 9.13 -4.00
N THR A 259 20.51 9.19 -3.92
CA THR A 259 21.24 9.11 -2.63
C THR A 259 20.96 10.28 -1.70
N LYS A 260 20.68 11.48 -2.24
CA LYS A 260 20.32 12.66 -1.47
C LYS A 260 18.85 12.65 -1.02
N PHE A 261 17.96 12.20 -1.90
CA PHE A 261 16.52 12.40 -1.78
C PHE A 261 15.70 11.14 -1.50
N ILE A 262 16.31 9.96 -1.48
CA ILE A 262 15.68 8.68 -1.13
C ILE A 262 16.53 8.04 -0.04
N ARG A 263 16.24 8.39 1.20
CA ARG A 263 16.94 7.91 2.41
C ARG A 263 15.93 7.20 3.30
N ASN A 264 16.33 6.04 3.82
CA ASN A 264 15.57 5.24 4.78
C ASN A 264 14.06 5.07 4.43
N PRO A 265 13.70 4.68 3.19
CA PRO A 265 12.31 4.43 2.85
C PRO A 265 11.76 3.22 3.61
N VAL A 266 10.54 3.34 4.14
CA VAL A 266 9.81 2.21 4.72
C VAL A 266 8.97 1.55 3.63
N TYR A 267 9.29 0.30 3.30
CA TYR A 267 8.50 -0.50 2.38
C TYR A 267 7.47 -1.32 3.13
N LEU A 268 6.17 -1.14 2.82
CA LEU A 268 5.06 -1.89 3.40
C LEU A 268 4.98 -3.32 2.86
N ARG A 269 6.02 -4.12 3.14
CA ARG A 269 6.15 -5.52 2.73
C ARG A 269 5.88 -6.43 3.90
N TRP A 270 4.64 -6.90 3.92
CA TRP A 270 4.16 -7.79 4.96
C TRP A 270 4.82 -9.16 4.90
N LYS A 271 5.06 -9.70 6.10
CA LYS A 271 5.57 -11.05 6.29
C LYS A 271 4.43 -11.96 6.80
N PRO A 272 4.53 -13.30 6.66
CA PRO A 272 3.48 -14.21 7.08
C PRO A 272 3.18 -14.07 8.56
N LYS A 273 4.22 -13.93 9.38
CA LYS A 273 4.07 -13.71 10.82
C LYS A 273 3.28 -12.44 11.15
N ASP A 274 3.45 -11.39 10.37
CA ASP A 274 2.73 -10.13 10.57
C ASP A 274 1.29 -10.24 10.06
N LEU A 275 1.07 -10.96 8.94
CA LEU A 275 -0.25 -11.18 8.38
C LEU A 275 -1.12 -12.11 9.23
N ILE A 276 -0.57 -13.19 9.78
CA ILE A 276 -1.34 -14.07 10.69
C ILE A 276 -1.72 -13.32 11.97
N ARG A 277 -0.82 -12.47 12.48
CA ARG A 277 -1.10 -11.63 13.66
C ARG A 277 -2.23 -10.65 13.34
N LEU A 278 -2.14 -9.94 12.22
CA LEU A 278 -3.17 -8.99 11.80
C LEU A 278 -4.54 -9.69 11.62
N ILE A 279 -4.58 -10.81 10.91
CA ILE A 279 -5.84 -11.48 10.58
C ILE A 279 -6.47 -12.11 11.83
N MET A 280 -5.66 -12.73 12.68
CA MET A 280 -6.15 -13.34 13.91
C MET A 280 -6.48 -12.30 14.98
N TRP A 281 -5.81 -11.15 15.02
CA TRP A 281 -6.19 -10.01 15.85
C TRP A 281 -7.61 -9.56 15.52
N ARG A 282 -7.89 -9.30 14.25
CA ARG A 282 -9.22 -8.88 13.79
C ARG A 282 -10.30 -9.91 14.15
N PHE A 283 -10.02 -11.19 13.91
CA PHE A 283 -10.93 -12.28 14.27
C PHE A 283 -11.17 -12.38 15.78
N TYR A 284 -10.11 -12.26 16.57
CA TYR A 284 -10.20 -12.28 18.03
C TYR A 284 -11.09 -11.14 18.54
N ARG A 285 -10.91 -9.91 18.04
CA ARG A 285 -11.76 -8.75 18.40
C ARG A 285 -13.23 -8.97 17.99
N TYR A 286 -13.46 -9.47 16.77
CA TYR A 286 -14.81 -9.79 16.29
C TYR A 286 -15.55 -10.79 17.19
N MET A 287 -14.84 -11.82 17.66
CA MET A 287 -15.41 -12.85 18.53
C MET A 287 -15.66 -12.34 19.94
N GLU A 288 -14.72 -11.56 20.50
CA GLU A 288 -14.85 -10.95 21.83
C GLU A 288 -16.12 -10.09 21.91
N GLU A 289 -16.39 -9.27 20.90
CA GLU A 289 -17.52 -8.33 20.89
C GLU A 289 -18.88 -8.99 20.76
N ARG A 290 -18.93 -10.15 20.11
CA ARG A 290 -20.15 -10.97 20.04
C ARG A 290 -20.34 -11.86 21.26
N GLY A 291 -19.52 -11.68 22.31
CA GLY A 291 -19.61 -12.46 23.54
C GLY A 291 -19.19 -13.91 23.36
N HIS A 292 -18.58 -14.27 22.23
CA HIS A 292 -17.94 -15.56 22.08
C HIS A 292 -16.68 -15.55 22.93
N ARG A 293 -16.80 -16.06 24.18
CA ARG A 293 -15.63 -16.37 25.00
C ARG A 293 -14.90 -17.51 24.31
N ILE A 294 -13.98 -17.17 23.43
CA ILE A 294 -13.02 -18.17 22.98
C ILE A 294 -12.26 -18.57 24.23
N ALA A 295 -12.29 -19.86 24.59
CA ALA A 295 -11.57 -20.41 25.74
C ALA A 295 -10.04 -20.42 25.48
N LEU A 296 -9.53 -19.36 24.88
CA LEU A 296 -8.14 -19.14 24.58
C LEU A 296 -7.62 -18.21 25.66
N HIS A 297 -6.61 -18.67 26.39
CA HIS A 297 -5.76 -17.75 27.15
C HIS A 297 -5.28 -16.67 26.18
N GLU A 298 -5.17 -15.42 26.65
CA GLU A 298 -4.68 -14.32 25.82
C GLU A 298 -3.35 -14.75 25.17
N PRO A 299 -3.32 -14.88 23.82
CA PRO A 299 -2.18 -15.44 23.14
C PRO A 299 -1.03 -14.45 23.21
N ALA A 300 0.20 -14.97 23.27
CA ALA A 300 1.37 -14.12 23.13
C ALA A 300 1.44 -13.61 21.68
N TRP A 301 0.96 -12.39 21.44
CA TRP A 301 0.82 -11.82 20.09
C TRP A 301 2.16 -11.63 19.34
N ASP A 302 3.26 -11.59 20.09
CA ASP A 302 4.62 -11.59 19.59
C ASP A 302 5.13 -13.01 19.23
N ASN A 303 4.52 -14.08 19.76
CA ASN A 303 4.88 -15.46 19.48
C ASN A 303 4.08 -16.03 18.30
N PHE A 304 4.76 -16.18 17.16
CA PHE A 304 4.17 -16.71 15.94
C PHE A 304 3.60 -18.13 16.10
N SER A 305 4.35 -19.03 16.73
CA SER A 305 3.93 -20.41 16.94
C SER A 305 2.70 -20.49 17.85
N ASP A 306 2.63 -19.60 18.84
CA ASP A 306 1.49 -19.53 19.76
C ASP A 306 0.21 -19.11 19.03
N ILE A 307 0.29 -18.09 18.18
CA ILE A 307 -0.84 -17.66 17.34
C ILE A 307 -1.27 -18.77 16.39
N LEU A 308 -0.31 -19.45 15.75
CA LEU A 308 -0.64 -20.53 14.83
C LEU A 308 -1.35 -21.69 15.58
N ALA A 309 -0.79 -22.14 16.70
CA ALA A 309 -1.31 -23.27 17.45
C ALA A 309 -2.61 -22.98 18.22
N LYS A 310 -2.72 -21.80 18.86
CA LYS A 310 -3.86 -21.44 19.72
C LYS A 310 -4.95 -20.66 19.00
N LEU A 311 -4.62 -19.83 18.01
CA LEU A 311 -5.62 -19.05 17.28
C LEU A 311 -5.94 -19.69 15.94
N TRP A 312 -4.97 -19.91 15.06
CA TRP A 312 -5.26 -20.31 13.68
C TRP A 312 -5.73 -21.76 13.54
N ASN A 313 -4.94 -22.73 14.00
CA ASN A 313 -5.19 -24.17 13.82
C ASN A 313 -6.54 -24.64 14.39
N PRO A 314 -7.05 -24.13 15.53
CA PRO A 314 -8.35 -24.53 16.04
C PRO A 314 -9.52 -24.23 15.09
N PHE A 315 -9.43 -23.13 14.33
CA PHE A 315 -10.47 -22.72 13.39
C PHE A 315 -10.22 -23.22 11.98
N PHE A 316 -9.01 -23.05 11.44
CA PHE A 316 -8.66 -23.41 10.04
C PHE A 316 -8.12 -24.83 9.87
N GLY A 317 -7.78 -25.52 10.96
CA GLY A 317 -7.10 -26.82 10.93
C GLY A 317 -5.59 -26.68 10.67
N GLU A 318 -4.79 -27.68 11.06
CA GLU A 318 -3.33 -27.66 10.79
C GLU A 318 -3.04 -27.85 9.30
N LYS A 319 -3.81 -28.72 8.64
CA LYS A 319 -3.65 -29.09 7.23
C LYS A 319 -4.96 -29.00 6.47
N VAL A 320 -4.85 -28.73 5.18
CA VAL A 320 -5.94 -28.73 4.20
C VAL A 320 -5.54 -29.61 3.03
N GLN A 321 -6.49 -30.38 2.50
CA GLN A 321 -6.26 -31.14 1.28
C GLN A 321 -6.43 -30.21 0.09
N ASN A 322 -5.38 -29.92 -0.66
CA ASN A 322 -5.44 -29.04 -1.83
C ASN A 322 -6.31 -29.65 -2.95
N LEU A 323 -6.60 -28.86 -3.99
CA LEU A 323 -7.39 -29.30 -5.16
C LEU A 323 -6.75 -30.44 -5.98
N ARG A 324 -5.55 -30.88 -5.60
CA ARG A 324 -4.83 -32.01 -6.22
C ARG A 324 -4.85 -33.26 -5.36
N GLY A 325 -5.49 -33.21 -4.19
CA GLY A 325 -5.58 -34.32 -3.24
C GLY A 325 -4.41 -34.42 -2.25
N GLY A 326 -3.39 -33.56 -2.37
CA GLY A 326 -2.24 -33.52 -1.44
C GLY A 326 -2.54 -32.69 -0.19
N TRP A 327 -1.94 -33.04 0.94
CA TRP A 327 -2.11 -32.29 2.20
C TRP A 327 -1.05 -31.20 2.33
N GLU A 328 -1.49 -29.96 2.55
CA GLU A 328 -0.63 -28.80 2.81
C GLU A 328 -0.99 -28.18 4.16
N ARG A 329 -0.05 -27.47 4.80
CA ARG A 329 -0.38 -26.65 5.98
C ARG A 329 -1.38 -25.56 5.58
N SER A 330 -2.42 -25.36 6.38
CA SER A 330 -3.56 -24.51 6.00
C SER A 330 -3.16 -23.04 5.79
N PHE A 331 -2.32 -22.46 6.65
CA PHE A 331 -1.91 -21.07 6.52
C PHE A 331 -1.02 -20.81 5.29
N PRO A 332 0.09 -21.54 5.05
CA PRO A 332 0.87 -21.40 3.82
C PRO A 332 0.05 -21.68 2.55
N TYR A 333 -0.87 -22.64 2.60
CA TYR A 333 -1.79 -22.90 1.51
C TYR A 333 -2.62 -21.66 1.18
N ILE A 334 -3.25 -21.01 2.16
CA ILE A 334 -4.03 -19.79 1.90
C ILE A 334 -3.12 -18.66 1.40
N LEU A 335 -1.97 -18.47 2.04
CA LEU A 335 -1.10 -17.34 1.80
C LEU A 335 -0.49 -17.32 0.39
N ARG A 336 -0.14 -18.48 -0.18
CA ARG A 336 0.45 -18.57 -1.54
C ARG A 336 -0.50 -18.16 -2.67
N HIS A 337 -1.80 -18.02 -2.38
CA HIS A 337 -2.79 -17.45 -3.30
C HIS A 337 -2.96 -15.94 -3.15
N THR A 338 -2.06 -15.27 -2.42
CA THR A 338 -2.01 -13.81 -2.27
C THR A 338 -0.64 -13.27 -2.70
N GLN A 339 -0.54 -11.97 -2.95
CA GLN A 339 0.73 -11.25 -3.11
C GLN A 339 1.19 -10.61 -1.78
N MET A 340 0.95 -11.28 -0.64
CA MET A 340 1.23 -10.77 0.71
C MET A 340 0.55 -9.45 1.05
N ARG A 341 -0.61 -9.17 0.45
CA ARG A 341 -1.38 -7.96 0.76
C ARG A 341 -2.43 -8.28 1.83
N PRO A 342 -2.49 -7.53 2.95
CA PRO A 342 -3.49 -7.74 3.98
C PRO A 342 -4.92 -7.81 3.44
N ARG A 343 -5.27 -6.92 2.51
CA ARG A 343 -6.59 -6.89 1.86
C ARG A 343 -6.95 -8.23 1.20
N GLN A 344 -6.03 -8.83 0.45
CA GLN A 344 -6.28 -10.10 -0.25
C GLN A 344 -6.53 -11.24 0.75
N LEU A 345 -5.76 -11.27 1.85
CA LEU A 345 -5.97 -12.25 2.91
C LEU A 345 -7.32 -12.05 3.62
N VAL A 346 -7.69 -10.80 3.92
CA VAL A 346 -9.00 -10.45 4.49
C VAL A 346 -10.13 -10.93 3.60
N VAL A 347 -10.05 -10.69 2.29
CA VAL A 347 -11.05 -11.16 1.31
C VAL A 347 -11.20 -12.67 1.37
N ILE A 348 -10.10 -13.43 1.26
CA ILE A 348 -10.14 -14.90 1.31
C ILE A 348 -10.74 -15.40 2.62
N CYS A 349 -10.24 -14.91 3.77
CA CYS A 349 -10.69 -15.35 5.08
C CYS A 349 -12.17 -15.00 5.32
N ASN A 350 -12.65 -13.83 4.87
CA ASN A 350 -14.06 -13.47 4.94
C ASN A 350 -14.94 -14.35 4.04
N GLN A 351 -14.48 -14.76 2.86
CA GLN A 351 -15.24 -15.69 2.01
C GLN A 351 -15.34 -17.09 2.64
N ILE A 352 -14.25 -17.57 3.25
CA ILE A 352 -14.26 -18.80 4.04
C ILE A 352 -15.26 -18.69 5.20
N ALA A 353 -15.25 -17.56 5.93
CA ALA A 353 -16.18 -17.36 7.04
C ALA A 353 -17.65 -17.29 6.57
N ARG A 354 -17.94 -16.57 5.49
CA ARG A 354 -19.29 -16.52 4.89
C ARG A 354 -19.80 -17.91 4.52
N GLN A 355 -18.94 -18.77 3.98
CA GLN A 355 -19.32 -20.16 3.67
C GLN A 355 -19.54 -21.01 4.94
N ALA A 356 -18.76 -20.78 5.99
CA ALA A 356 -18.96 -21.43 7.28
C ALA A 356 -20.25 -20.97 7.97
N GLU A 357 -20.61 -19.69 7.87
CA GLU A 357 -21.89 -19.17 8.37
C GLU A 357 -23.07 -19.80 7.61
N ARG A 358 -23.02 -19.82 6.27
CA ARG A 358 -24.06 -20.44 5.42
C ARG A 358 -24.26 -21.93 5.68
N SER A 359 -23.19 -22.63 6.04
CA SER A 359 -23.24 -24.08 6.35
C SER A 359 -23.50 -24.37 7.83
N GLY A 360 -23.71 -23.35 8.68
CA GLY A 360 -23.93 -23.52 10.12
C GLY A 360 -22.70 -24.05 10.86
N LYS A 361 -21.50 -23.86 10.29
CA LYS A 361 -20.22 -24.34 10.82
C LYS A 361 -19.38 -23.26 11.47
N PHE A 362 -19.77 -21.98 11.40
CA PHE A 362 -19.02 -20.90 12.03
C PHE A 362 -18.86 -21.13 13.56
N PRO A 363 -17.66 -20.98 14.15
CA PRO A 363 -16.40 -20.47 13.58
C PRO A 363 -15.42 -21.55 13.04
N HIS A 364 -15.86 -22.80 12.86
CA HIS A 364 -15.01 -23.92 12.43
C HIS A 364 -14.76 -23.95 10.91
N PHE A 365 -13.86 -23.08 10.45
CA PHE A 365 -13.48 -22.95 9.03
C PHE A 365 -12.86 -24.21 8.41
N LYS A 366 -12.26 -25.09 9.21
CA LYS A 366 -11.74 -26.40 8.76
C LYS A 366 -12.82 -27.34 8.23
N GLU A 367 -14.09 -27.07 8.53
CA GLU A 367 -15.23 -27.89 8.11
C GLU A 367 -15.84 -27.45 6.77
N VAL A 368 -15.30 -26.39 6.14
CA VAL A 368 -15.72 -25.94 4.81
C VAL A 368 -14.66 -26.25 3.75
N PRO A 369 -15.03 -26.34 2.46
CA PRO A 369 -14.11 -26.64 1.37
C PRO A 369 -13.19 -25.44 1.03
N ILE A 370 -12.23 -25.13 1.91
CA ILE A 370 -11.27 -24.02 1.78
C ILE A 370 -10.61 -23.96 0.37
N PRO A 371 -10.10 -25.07 -0.21
CA PRO A 371 -9.48 -25.05 -1.53
C PRO A 371 -10.40 -24.55 -2.65
N GLN A 372 -11.67 -24.96 -2.62
CA GLN A 372 -12.67 -24.58 -3.61
C GLN A 372 -13.01 -23.10 -3.47
N ILE A 373 -13.22 -22.63 -2.23
CA ILE A 373 -13.49 -21.21 -1.94
C ILE A 373 -12.34 -20.33 -2.44
N ILE A 374 -11.09 -20.74 -2.22
CA ILE A 374 -9.93 -19.97 -2.73
C ILE A 374 -9.92 -19.93 -4.25
N SER A 375 -10.16 -21.06 -4.92
CA SER A 375 -10.19 -21.11 -6.38
C SER A 375 -11.24 -20.18 -6.98
N GLU A 376 -12.37 -19.99 -6.30
CA GLU A 376 -13.41 -19.04 -6.69
C GLU A 376 -12.96 -17.58 -6.48
N CYS A 377 -12.18 -17.31 -5.43
CA CYS A 377 -11.66 -15.97 -5.12
C CYS A 377 -10.47 -15.56 -6.00
N GLU A 378 -9.67 -16.52 -6.50
CA GLU A 378 -8.46 -16.26 -7.29
C GLU A 378 -8.71 -15.31 -8.46
N TYR A 379 -9.85 -15.45 -9.14
CA TYR A 379 -10.20 -14.64 -10.30
C TYR A 379 -10.35 -13.16 -9.92
N ASP A 380 -11.13 -12.87 -8.89
CA ASP A 380 -11.38 -11.49 -8.41
C ASP A 380 -10.10 -10.85 -7.86
N LEU A 381 -9.27 -11.62 -7.15
CA LEU A 381 -7.98 -11.16 -6.62
C LEU A 381 -6.98 -10.85 -7.75
N ALA A 382 -6.96 -11.65 -8.81
CA ALA A 382 -6.14 -11.40 -9.98
C ALA A 382 -6.61 -10.13 -10.71
N ASP A 383 -7.92 -9.92 -10.83
CA ASP A 383 -8.50 -8.71 -11.44
C ASP A 383 -8.20 -7.45 -10.64
N GLU A 384 -8.24 -7.50 -9.31
CA GLU A 384 -7.82 -6.36 -8.48
C GLU A 384 -6.37 -5.94 -8.79
N VAL A 385 -5.46 -6.91 -8.97
CA VAL A 385 -4.07 -6.62 -9.32
C VAL A 385 -3.98 -5.99 -10.71
N LEU A 386 -4.68 -6.51 -11.71
CA LEU A 386 -4.64 -5.96 -13.06
C LEU A 386 -5.20 -4.54 -13.12
N ASN A 387 -6.33 -4.31 -12.44
CA ASN A 387 -6.95 -2.99 -12.36
C ASN A 387 -6.04 -1.96 -11.69
N SER A 388 -5.15 -2.37 -10.77
CA SER A 388 -4.17 -1.46 -10.17
C SER A 388 -3.05 -1.02 -11.12
N TYR A 389 -2.87 -1.72 -12.25
CA TYR A 389 -1.86 -1.42 -13.27
C TYR A 389 -2.45 -0.91 -14.59
N ASP A 390 -3.77 -0.89 -14.78
CA ASP A 390 -4.39 -0.56 -16.07
C ASP A 390 -4.03 0.86 -16.57
N LEU A 391 -3.84 1.81 -15.65
CA LEU A 391 -3.40 3.16 -16.00
C LEU A 391 -1.88 3.25 -16.28
N ILE A 392 -1.09 2.33 -15.74
CA ILE A 392 0.36 2.24 -15.96
C ILE A 392 0.63 1.52 -17.29
N TYR A 393 -0.13 0.46 -17.55
CA TYR A 393 -0.07 -0.37 -18.74
C TYR A 393 -1.48 -0.45 -19.33
N PRO A 394 -1.82 0.43 -20.29
CA PRO A 394 -3.12 0.38 -20.97
C PRO A 394 -3.36 -1.01 -21.54
N HIS A 395 -4.59 -1.53 -21.38
CA HIS A 395 -4.97 -2.88 -21.85
C HIS A 395 -4.14 -4.01 -21.23
N VAL A 396 -3.64 -3.84 -19.99
CA VAL A 396 -2.81 -4.86 -19.33
C VAL A 396 -3.51 -6.22 -19.26
N ALA A 397 -4.83 -6.23 -19.07
CA ALA A 397 -5.63 -7.45 -19.10
C ALA A 397 -5.50 -8.20 -20.44
N ASP A 398 -5.54 -7.48 -21.57
CA ASP A 398 -5.38 -8.07 -22.91
C ASP A 398 -3.95 -8.57 -23.11
N ILE A 399 -2.95 -7.80 -22.67
CA ILE A 399 -1.53 -8.17 -22.75
C ILE A 399 -1.28 -9.49 -22.00
N ILE A 400 -1.76 -9.61 -20.76
CA ILE A 400 -1.50 -10.80 -19.94
C ILE A 400 -2.28 -12.04 -20.40
N THR A 401 -3.38 -11.89 -21.15
CA THR A 401 -4.14 -13.05 -21.67
C THR A 401 -3.31 -13.95 -22.57
N ALA A 402 -2.20 -13.46 -23.11
CA ALA A 402 -1.29 -14.28 -23.89
C ALA A 402 -0.65 -15.41 -23.06
N LEU A 403 -0.61 -15.29 -21.72
CA LEU A 403 -0.21 -16.36 -20.80
C LEU A 403 -1.31 -17.40 -20.54
N THR A 404 -2.49 -17.28 -21.16
CA THR A 404 -3.55 -18.29 -21.02
C THR A 404 -3.02 -19.66 -21.44
N ASN A 405 -3.33 -20.68 -20.65
CA ASN A 405 -2.85 -22.06 -20.84
C ASN A 405 -1.32 -22.23 -20.75
N ALA A 406 -0.59 -21.27 -20.18
CA ALA A 406 0.82 -21.44 -19.86
C ALA A 406 1.03 -22.61 -18.88
N PRO A 407 2.13 -23.36 -18.99
CA PRO A 407 2.51 -24.31 -17.94
C PRO A 407 2.86 -23.59 -16.64
N ILE A 408 2.73 -24.26 -15.50
CA ILE A 408 3.15 -23.71 -14.20
C ILE A 408 4.63 -23.27 -14.25
N ILE A 409 5.48 -24.08 -14.87
CA ILE A 409 6.92 -23.86 -15.01
C ILE A 409 7.27 -23.78 -16.48
N PHE A 410 8.09 -22.82 -16.87
CA PHE A 410 8.61 -22.68 -18.23
C PHE A 410 9.99 -22.02 -18.23
N LYS A 411 10.69 -22.12 -19.36
CA LYS A 411 11.91 -21.35 -19.61
C LYS A 411 11.57 -19.92 -20.00
N GLY A 412 12.39 -18.95 -19.61
CA GLY A 412 12.16 -17.53 -19.85
C GLY A 412 11.95 -17.17 -21.33
N ASN A 413 12.57 -17.90 -22.26
CA ASN A 413 12.33 -17.76 -23.70
C ASN A 413 10.86 -17.99 -24.14
N TYR A 414 10.06 -18.69 -23.33
CA TYR A 414 8.61 -18.84 -23.53
C TYR A 414 7.91 -17.48 -23.50
N LEU A 415 8.38 -16.55 -22.65
CA LEU A 415 7.81 -15.20 -22.58
C LEU A 415 7.97 -14.45 -23.90
N ASP A 416 9.09 -14.63 -24.62
CA ASP A 416 9.28 -13.98 -25.92
C ASP A 416 8.35 -14.56 -26.99
N GLN A 417 8.10 -15.86 -26.93
CA GLN A 417 7.18 -16.54 -27.85
C GLN A 417 5.74 -16.04 -27.63
N VAL A 418 5.35 -15.90 -26.37
CA VAL A 418 4.04 -15.40 -25.97
C VAL A 418 3.90 -13.91 -26.26
N ALA A 419 4.93 -13.10 -25.98
CA ALA A 419 4.93 -11.66 -26.20
C ALA A 419 4.61 -11.28 -27.65
N LYS A 420 5.01 -12.08 -28.64
CA LYS A 420 4.70 -11.82 -30.06
C LYS A 420 3.20 -11.75 -30.35
N ARG A 421 2.37 -12.39 -29.54
CA ARG A 421 0.91 -12.43 -29.69
C ARG A 421 0.22 -11.19 -29.11
N THR A 422 0.93 -10.38 -28.33
CA THR A 422 0.34 -9.25 -27.63
C THR A 422 0.50 -7.93 -28.36
N SER A 423 1.27 -7.85 -29.45
CA SER A 423 1.66 -6.58 -30.08
C SER A 423 0.50 -5.64 -30.40
N SER A 424 -0.69 -6.17 -30.73
CA SER A 424 -1.89 -5.38 -31.01
C SER A 424 -2.56 -4.77 -29.77
N ALA A 425 -2.26 -5.29 -28.57
CA ALA A 425 -2.78 -4.78 -27.30
C ALA A 425 -1.92 -3.66 -26.70
N TRP A 426 -0.71 -3.43 -27.23
CA TRP A 426 0.17 -2.36 -26.75
C TRP A 426 -0.15 -1.04 -27.45
N ALA A 427 0.05 0.07 -26.73
CA ALA A 427 0.03 1.38 -27.33
C ALA A 427 1.11 1.50 -28.44
N PRO A 428 0.86 2.27 -29.52
CA PRO A 428 1.78 2.40 -30.63
C PRO A 428 3.21 2.74 -30.18
N GLY A 429 4.19 1.95 -30.62
CA GLY A 429 5.61 2.15 -30.31
C GLY A 429 6.08 1.70 -28.92
N THR A 430 5.19 1.22 -28.05
CA THR A 430 5.56 0.80 -26.67
C THR A 430 5.90 -0.69 -26.54
N TYR A 431 5.53 -1.49 -27.54
CA TYR A 431 5.76 -2.93 -27.54
C TYR A 431 7.24 -3.31 -27.65
N SER A 432 7.68 -4.21 -26.77
CA SER A 432 8.89 -5.02 -26.96
C SER A 432 8.80 -6.30 -26.12
N THR A 433 9.59 -7.32 -26.44
CA THR A 433 9.70 -8.53 -25.59
C THR A 433 10.19 -8.21 -24.18
N ALA A 434 11.14 -7.28 -24.07
CA ALA A 434 11.63 -6.77 -22.78
C ALA A 434 10.52 -6.07 -21.99
N ALA A 435 9.68 -5.26 -22.65
CA ALA A 435 8.53 -4.62 -22.00
C ALA A 435 7.51 -5.66 -21.50
N PHE A 436 7.23 -6.70 -22.28
CA PHE A 436 6.34 -7.78 -21.83
C PHE A 436 6.88 -8.50 -20.59
N ARG A 437 8.17 -8.86 -20.59
CA ARG A 437 8.85 -9.47 -19.43
C ARG A 437 8.77 -8.58 -18.19
N ARG A 438 8.98 -7.27 -18.37
CA ARG A 438 8.86 -6.28 -17.30
C ARG A 438 7.44 -6.26 -16.73
N VAL A 439 6.42 -6.12 -17.58
CA VAL A 439 5.00 -6.11 -17.15
C VAL A 439 4.66 -7.34 -16.31
N VAL A 440 4.96 -8.55 -16.80
CA VAL A 440 4.57 -9.78 -16.09
C VAL A 440 5.32 -9.98 -14.77
N ALA A 441 6.54 -9.45 -14.64
CA ALA A 441 7.32 -9.45 -13.41
C ALA A 441 6.78 -8.41 -12.40
N GLU A 442 6.56 -7.17 -12.83
CA GLU A 442 6.06 -6.07 -11.99
C GLU A 442 4.69 -6.38 -11.37
N LEU A 443 3.79 -6.91 -12.20
CA LEU A 443 2.47 -7.35 -11.75
C LEU A 443 2.54 -8.53 -10.78
N GLY A 444 3.67 -9.22 -10.70
CA GLY A 444 3.85 -10.41 -9.85
C GLY A 444 3.12 -11.63 -10.38
N ILE A 445 2.90 -11.71 -11.70
CA ILE A 445 2.30 -12.87 -12.36
C ILE A 445 3.36 -13.93 -12.59
N VAL A 446 4.53 -13.53 -13.06
CA VAL A 446 5.65 -14.40 -13.36
C VAL A 446 6.77 -14.17 -12.34
N GLY A 447 7.22 -15.25 -11.72
CA GLY A 447 8.36 -15.27 -10.81
C GLY A 447 9.52 -16.08 -11.38
N LYS A 448 10.69 -15.95 -10.76
CA LYS A 448 11.88 -16.73 -11.08
C LYS A 448 12.02 -17.88 -10.09
N VAL A 449 12.22 -19.10 -10.60
CA VAL A 449 12.50 -20.26 -9.76
C VAL A 449 13.82 -20.04 -9.03
N ARG A 450 13.80 -20.20 -7.72
CA ARG A 450 14.97 -20.18 -6.86
C ARG A 450 15.40 -21.59 -6.48
N SER A 451 14.45 -22.41 -6.05
CA SER A 451 14.69 -23.76 -5.58
C SER A 451 13.55 -24.69 -5.98
N LYS A 452 13.89 -25.98 -6.10
CA LYS A 452 12.94 -27.07 -6.33
C LYS A 452 13.24 -28.18 -5.35
N ASP A 453 12.23 -28.60 -4.62
CA ASP A 453 12.26 -29.83 -3.85
C ASP A 453 11.42 -30.87 -4.58
N GLU A 454 12.10 -31.83 -5.21
CA GLU A 454 11.48 -32.93 -5.94
C GLU A 454 10.73 -33.90 -5.02
N THR A 455 11.09 -33.95 -3.73
CA THR A 455 10.46 -34.85 -2.77
C THR A 455 9.08 -34.36 -2.38
N SER A 456 8.98 -33.08 -2.00
CA SER A 456 7.70 -32.44 -1.66
C SER A 456 6.96 -31.88 -2.87
N MET A 457 7.59 -31.88 -4.06
CA MET A 457 7.11 -31.24 -5.28
C MET A 457 6.85 -29.74 -5.09
N ILE A 458 7.65 -29.08 -4.26
CA ILE A 458 7.54 -27.64 -3.96
C ILE A 458 8.57 -26.85 -4.78
N ILE A 459 8.12 -25.71 -5.31
CA ILE A 459 8.96 -24.72 -5.97
C ILE A 459 9.00 -23.47 -5.10
N GLY A 460 10.19 -23.13 -4.63
CA GLY A 460 10.47 -21.80 -4.10
C GLY A 460 10.74 -20.83 -5.25
N ALA A 461 9.99 -19.74 -5.33
CA ALA A 461 10.14 -18.75 -6.39
C ALA A 461 10.15 -17.32 -5.87
N ASP A 462 10.94 -16.48 -6.53
CA ASP A 462 11.03 -15.05 -6.29
C ASP A 462 10.06 -14.29 -7.18
N PHE A 463 9.30 -13.38 -6.58
CA PHE A 463 8.39 -12.47 -7.28
C PHE A 463 8.74 -11.02 -6.94
N GLU A 464 8.64 -10.12 -7.92
CA GLU A 464 9.08 -8.73 -7.76
C GLU A 464 8.41 -8.01 -6.57
N TYR A 465 7.14 -8.32 -6.30
CA TYR A 465 6.41 -7.67 -5.20
C TYR A 465 7.00 -7.97 -3.80
N ALA A 466 7.83 -9.01 -3.67
CA ALA A 466 8.56 -9.34 -2.46
C ALA A 466 9.99 -8.74 -2.41
N MET A 467 10.48 -8.15 -3.50
CA MET A 467 11.86 -7.70 -3.67
C MET A 467 12.03 -6.18 -3.52
N GLN A 468 13.23 -5.73 -3.12
CA GLN A 468 13.58 -4.29 -3.08
C GLN A 468 13.78 -3.71 -4.46
N ASP A 469 14.42 -4.48 -5.33
CA ASP A 469 14.76 -4.11 -6.69
C ASP A 469 13.87 -4.85 -7.70
N ARG A 470 13.98 -4.43 -8.97
CA ARG A 470 13.28 -5.05 -10.09
C ARG A 470 13.69 -6.51 -10.27
N LEU A 471 12.71 -7.38 -10.52
CA LEU A 471 12.99 -8.76 -10.90
C LEU A 471 13.30 -8.81 -12.40
N THR A 472 14.56 -9.06 -12.74
CA THR A 472 14.96 -9.22 -14.15
C THR A 472 14.73 -10.67 -14.59
N LEU A 473 13.92 -10.84 -15.64
CA LEU A 473 13.67 -12.14 -16.28
C LEU A 473 14.48 -12.27 -17.58
N THR A 474 15.41 -13.22 -17.63
CA THR A 474 16.24 -13.55 -18.78
C THR A 474 15.69 -14.75 -19.54
N SER A 475 16.24 -15.05 -20.73
CA SER A 475 15.77 -16.18 -21.55
C SER A 475 16.09 -17.54 -20.95
N ASP A 476 17.17 -17.61 -20.16
CA ASP A 476 17.72 -18.85 -19.59
C ASP A 476 17.11 -19.19 -18.23
N ASP A 477 16.50 -18.19 -17.59
CA ASP A 477 15.81 -18.36 -16.32
C ASP A 477 14.72 -19.41 -16.43
N GLU A 478 14.53 -20.13 -15.33
CA GLU A 478 13.34 -20.92 -15.14
C GLU A 478 12.31 -20.08 -14.38
N CYS A 479 11.12 -19.98 -14.95
CA CYS A 479 10.07 -19.09 -14.50
C CYS A 479 8.84 -19.89 -14.06
N VAL A 480 8.03 -19.28 -13.20
CA VAL A 480 6.75 -19.84 -12.76
C VAL A 480 5.61 -18.84 -12.78
N ILE A 481 4.38 -19.33 -12.95
CA ILE A 481 3.17 -18.52 -12.72
C ILE A 481 2.80 -18.54 -11.23
N HIS A 482 2.46 -17.37 -10.69
CA HIS A 482 1.97 -17.21 -9.33
C HIS A 482 0.60 -17.89 -9.12
N PRO A 483 0.37 -18.63 -8.01
CA PRO A 483 -0.86 -19.41 -7.80
C PRO A 483 -2.16 -18.61 -7.90
N MET A 484 -2.18 -17.37 -7.42
CA MET A 484 -3.34 -16.46 -7.53
C MET A 484 -3.87 -16.29 -8.96
N PHE A 485 -3.03 -16.47 -9.99
CA PHE A 485 -3.44 -16.30 -11.40
C PHE A 485 -3.82 -17.61 -12.09
N TYR A 486 -3.79 -18.76 -11.38
CA TYR A 486 -4.05 -20.06 -11.99
C TYR A 486 -5.43 -20.17 -12.63
N SER A 487 -6.48 -19.75 -11.91
CA SER A 487 -7.85 -19.77 -12.44
C SER A 487 -8.04 -18.81 -13.60
N LYS A 488 -7.56 -17.55 -13.47
CA LYS A 488 -7.71 -16.53 -14.52
C LYS A 488 -6.98 -16.89 -15.81
N LEU A 489 -5.77 -17.43 -15.72
CA LEU A 489 -4.94 -17.78 -16.88
C LEU A 489 -5.12 -19.24 -17.33
N GLN A 490 -6.01 -20.02 -16.69
CA GLN A 490 -6.19 -21.45 -17.01
C GLN A 490 -4.86 -22.23 -17.06
N VAL A 491 -3.99 -21.99 -16.07
CA VAL A 491 -2.61 -22.51 -16.07
C VAL A 491 -2.61 -24.03 -16.09
N LYS A 492 -1.79 -24.63 -16.96
CA LYS A 492 -1.62 -26.09 -17.07
C LYS A 492 -0.83 -26.61 -15.88
N LYS A 493 -1.53 -27.30 -14.98
CA LYS A 493 -0.97 -27.86 -13.74
C LYS A 493 -0.15 -29.13 -14.04
N ASN A 494 1.01 -29.29 -13.40
CA ASN A 494 1.96 -30.39 -13.62
C ASN A 494 2.48 -31.03 -12.32
N GLY A 495 1.68 -31.05 -11.25
CA GLY A 495 2.04 -31.65 -9.96
C GLY A 495 2.81 -30.73 -9.01
N TRP A 496 3.56 -29.74 -9.52
CA TRP A 496 4.36 -28.82 -8.71
C TRP A 496 3.57 -27.74 -7.98
N ILE A 497 3.94 -27.46 -6.73
CA ILE A 497 3.31 -26.48 -5.86
C ILE A 497 4.22 -25.25 -5.74
N VAL A 498 3.75 -24.09 -6.17
CA VAL A 498 4.55 -22.86 -6.14
C VAL A 498 4.34 -22.13 -4.82
N TYR A 499 5.44 -21.87 -4.13
CA TYR A 499 5.53 -21.08 -2.91
C TYR A 499 6.29 -19.79 -3.24
N PRO A 500 5.62 -18.62 -3.24
CA PRO A 500 6.24 -17.36 -3.66
C PRO A 500 7.28 -16.79 -2.68
N PHE A 501 7.59 -17.49 -1.58
CA PHE A 501 8.30 -16.94 -0.43
C PHE A 501 9.21 -17.94 0.33
N PRO A 502 10.15 -18.64 -0.33
CA PRO A 502 10.81 -19.79 0.30
C PRO A 502 11.78 -19.44 1.45
N ASP A 503 12.59 -18.36 1.38
CA ASP A 503 13.74 -18.21 2.29
C ASP A 503 13.91 -16.81 2.92
N HIS A 504 12.91 -16.30 3.63
CA HIS A 504 13.17 -15.28 4.64
C HIS A 504 13.09 -15.97 6.01
N GLU A 505 13.98 -15.67 6.96
CA GLU A 505 14.09 -16.38 8.26
C GLU A 505 12.73 -16.54 8.98
N ASP A 506 11.88 -15.52 8.89
CA ASP A 506 10.49 -15.51 9.35
C ASP A 506 9.53 -16.55 8.73
N TYR A 507 9.96 -17.26 7.69
CA TYR A 507 9.19 -18.26 6.93
C TYR A 507 9.66 -19.69 7.18
N GLN A 508 10.88 -19.92 7.70
CA GLN A 508 11.38 -21.26 7.96
C GLN A 508 10.48 -22.06 8.93
N PRO A 509 9.94 -21.50 10.03
CA PRO A 509 9.03 -22.22 10.92
C PRO A 509 7.74 -22.70 10.23
N LEU A 510 7.36 -22.06 9.11
CA LEU A 510 6.17 -22.43 8.34
C LEU A 510 6.40 -23.63 7.43
N LEU A 511 7.64 -23.90 7.03
CA LEU A 511 8.00 -24.96 6.09
C LEU A 511 8.63 -26.17 6.79
N ASP A 512 9.28 -25.97 7.94
CA ASP A 512 9.90 -27.07 8.69
C ASP A 512 8.84 -27.99 9.31
N GLU A 513 8.76 -29.23 8.84
CA GLU A 513 7.94 -30.27 9.46
C GLU A 513 8.40 -30.64 10.87
N ASN A 514 9.67 -30.33 11.20
CA ASN A 514 10.33 -30.71 12.45
C ASN A 514 10.35 -29.61 13.53
N SER A 515 9.83 -28.41 13.27
CA SER A 515 9.70 -27.37 14.30
C SER A 515 8.44 -27.62 15.15
N ARG A 516 8.48 -28.69 15.96
CA ARG A 516 7.56 -28.97 17.07
C ARG A 516 8.32 -28.90 18.38
#